data_AF-A0A519D428-F1
#
_entry.id   AF-A0A519D428-F1
#
_cell.length_a   1.000
_cell.length_b   1.000
_cell.length_c   1.000
_cell.angle_alpha   90.00
_cell.angle_beta   90.00
_cell.angle_gamma   90.00
#
_symmetry.space_group_name_H-M   'P 1'
#
loop_
_entity.id
_entity.type
_entity.pdbx_description
1 polymer ?
#
loop_
_entity_poly.entity_id
_entity_poly.type
_entity_poly.pdbx_seq_one_letter_code
_entity_poly.pdbx_strand_id
1 'polypeptide(L)'
;MTWSQPTENSVASLAEGIERFDGVELDLRLTCDGELVLHHDRELAVQGTTQFVEDCTLDEVKSHGFDSFDDLISNRQFLKSWTEEAKFVCLELKVPHPASKAGGGWMNAKKRVTHLQTIMENTIEKISSAEIDPNNTVFYSFHSKVNQVNNKIGGGWNASSLRPVVPPYGSAFVQKLISLPQFIFNPLSRLIRRQQNSGSKLLPVAIEYFEGWTRHLPLGRAGSLQGKGLQRFNRLRKGLPVVVWQVEERHEEILLNAGMSPLTDDADPSSEIRKDGTKRKFRPATMPNSKTPWHELNDSERKEHISEWRKKWSWGTSLDVLSNQSSSTSLPWQSTRMLGHRGCGKN
;
A
#
# COMPACT_ATOMS: atom_id res chain seq x y z
N MET A 1 -5.24 30.71 3.51
CA MET A 1 -3.85 30.31 3.22
C MET A 1 -3.90 29.32 2.07
N THR A 2 -2.96 29.39 1.14
CA THR A 2 -2.82 28.40 0.08
C THR A 2 -2.34 27.09 0.71
N TRP A 3 -2.94 25.96 0.34
CA TRP A 3 -2.48 24.65 0.80
C TRP A 3 -1.03 24.42 0.39
N SER A 4 -0.23 23.84 1.29
CA SER A 4 1.15 23.43 1.03
C SER A 4 1.25 21.94 1.24
N GLN A 5 1.81 21.25 0.26
CA GLN A 5 2.03 19.81 0.36
C GLN A 5 2.96 19.51 1.55
N PRO A 6 2.56 18.62 2.48
CA PRO A 6 3.38 18.24 3.62
C PRO A 6 4.57 17.35 3.20
N THR A 7 5.53 17.17 4.10
CA THR A 7 6.66 16.23 3.88
C THR A 7 6.15 14.79 3.81
N GLU A 8 6.63 13.99 2.86
CA GLU A 8 6.24 12.57 2.78
C GLU A 8 6.61 11.79 4.03
N ASN A 9 5.84 10.73 4.34
CA ASN A 9 6.07 9.91 5.54
C ASN A 9 6.19 10.71 6.85
N SER A 10 5.48 11.84 6.96
CA SER A 10 5.35 12.57 8.23
C SER A 10 4.00 12.29 8.86
N VAL A 11 3.87 12.50 10.17
CA VAL A 11 2.58 12.43 10.86
C VAL A 11 1.58 13.41 10.23
N ALA A 12 2.06 14.58 9.79
CA ALA A 12 1.23 15.57 9.12
C ALA A 12 0.68 15.06 7.78
N SER A 13 1.54 14.53 6.89
CA SER A 13 1.08 14.01 5.60
C SER A 13 0.16 12.81 5.76
N LEU A 14 0.46 11.91 6.69
CA LEU A 14 -0.31 10.70 6.91
C LEU A 14 -1.69 11.01 7.52
N ALA A 15 -1.76 11.94 8.48
CA ALA A 15 -3.03 12.40 9.06
C ALA A 15 -3.91 13.09 8.00
N GLU A 16 -3.33 13.98 7.19
CA GLU A 16 -4.08 14.64 6.12
C GLU A 16 -4.52 13.63 5.03
N GLY A 17 -3.61 12.76 4.61
CA GLY A 17 -3.87 11.75 3.59
C GLY A 17 -4.97 10.78 4.00
N ILE A 18 -4.95 10.26 5.23
CA ILE A 18 -5.95 9.29 5.68
C ILE A 18 -7.34 9.92 5.84
N GLU A 19 -7.41 11.21 6.19
CA GLU A 19 -8.66 11.95 6.22
C GLU A 19 -9.25 12.09 4.80
N ARG A 20 -8.39 12.50 3.85
CA ARG A 20 -8.77 12.81 2.47
C ARG A 20 -9.17 11.56 1.68
N PHE A 21 -8.43 10.46 1.81
CA PHE A 21 -8.58 9.27 0.98
C PHE A 21 -9.30 8.11 1.70
N ASP A 22 -9.47 6.94 1.06
CA ASP A 22 -9.95 5.72 1.75
C ASP A 22 -8.89 5.12 2.68
N GLY A 23 -7.67 5.67 2.65
CA GLY A 23 -6.53 5.11 3.33
C GLY A 23 -5.23 5.74 2.84
N VAL A 24 -4.13 5.32 3.44
CA VAL A 24 -2.79 5.75 3.06
C VAL A 24 -1.83 4.59 2.99
N GLU A 25 -0.71 4.88 2.40
CA GLU A 25 0.47 4.07 2.42
C GLU A 25 1.58 4.82 3.16
N LEU A 26 2.45 4.08 3.83
CA LEU A 26 3.60 4.61 4.53
C LEU A 26 4.76 3.61 4.53
N ASP A 27 5.96 4.14 4.69
CA ASP A 27 7.21 3.40 4.70
C ASP A 27 7.77 3.26 6.11
N LEU A 28 8.11 2.03 6.51
CA LEU A 28 8.72 1.72 7.80
C LEU A 28 10.16 1.25 7.64
N ARG A 29 11.04 1.85 8.43
CA ARG A 29 12.42 1.40 8.69
C ARG A 29 12.64 1.11 10.16
N LEU A 30 13.71 0.38 10.45
CA LEU A 30 14.15 0.06 11.81
C LEU A 30 15.48 0.76 12.09
N THR A 31 15.56 1.50 13.18
CA THR A 31 16.81 2.09 13.67
C THR A 31 17.68 1.02 14.35
N CYS A 32 18.94 1.36 14.64
CA CYS A 32 19.90 0.41 15.21
C CYS A 32 19.60 0.00 16.66
N ASP A 33 18.82 0.82 17.36
CA ASP A 33 18.26 0.60 18.70
C ASP A 33 16.87 -0.09 18.69
N GLY A 34 16.36 -0.45 17.50
CA GLY A 34 15.17 -1.29 17.37
C GLY A 34 13.84 -0.54 17.27
N GLU A 35 13.87 0.76 17.06
CA GLU A 35 12.67 1.60 16.95
C GLU A 35 12.19 1.76 15.51
N LEU A 36 10.89 2.00 15.34
CA LEU A 36 10.25 2.14 14.03
C LEU A 36 10.19 3.61 13.62
N VAL A 37 10.66 3.91 12.41
CA VAL A 37 10.64 5.25 11.83
C VAL A 37 9.91 5.29 10.50
N LEU A 38 9.20 6.40 10.27
CA LEU A 38 8.52 6.71 9.01
C LEU A 38 9.54 7.27 8.02
N HIS A 39 10.05 6.43 7.12
CA HIS A 39 11.12 6.85 6.21
C HIS A 39 11.26 5.96 4.97
N HIS A 40 11.31 6.58 3.79
CA HIS A 40 11.40 5.86 2.52
C HIS A 40 12.84 5.42 2.17
N ASP A 41 13.80 6.34 2.24
CA ASP A 41 15.12 6.15 1.64
C ASP A 41 16.08 5.37 2.54
N ARG A 42 17.01 4.63 1.92
CA ARG A 42 17.98 3.81 2.67
C ARG A 42 18.92 4.65 3.53
N GLU A 43 19.24 5.83 3.04
CA GLU A 43 20.08 6.81 3.68
C GLU A 43 19.17 7.87 4.28
N LEU A 44 19.61 8.49 5.37
CA LEU A 44 18.90 9.65 5.90
C LEU A 44 18.77 10.70 4.80
N ALA A 45 17.55 11.17 4.57
CA ALA A 45 17.23 12.15 3.53
C ALA A 45 17.64 13.57 3.98
N VAL A 46 18.92 13.72 4.32
CA VAL A 46 19.53 14.95 4.83
C VAL A 46 20.66 15.33 3.89
N GLN A 47 20.72 16.60 3.51
CA GLN A 47 21.73 17.05 2.56
C GLN A 47 23.15 16.79 3.10
N GLY A 48 23.95 16.06 2.32
CA GLY A 48 25.35 15.79 2.63
C GLY A 48 25.60 14.59 3.55
N THR A 49 24.57 13.88 4.00
CA THR A 49 24.76 12.60 4.69
C THR A 49 24.69 11.42 3.72
N THR A 50 25.40 10.35 4.06
CA THR A 50 25.31 9.03 3.41
C THR A 50 25.06 7.95 4.46
N GLN A 51 24.61 8.33 5.65
CA GLN A 51 24.38 7.41 6.76
C GLN A 51 23.10 6.60 6.49
N PHE A 52 23.17 5.28 6.63
CA PHE A 52 22.00 4.43 6.52
C PHE A 52 21.11 4.58 7.75
N VAL A 53 19.79 4.64 7.55
CA VAL A 53 18.81 4.75 8.65
C VAL A 53 18.98 3.63 9.67
N GLU A 54 19.29 2.41 9.21
CA GLU A 54 19.47 1.26 10.10
C GLU A 54 20.79 1.28 10.91
N ASP A 55 21.65 2.27 10.66
CA ASP A 55 22.87 2.52 11.42
C ASP A 55 22.75 3.73 12.37
N CYS A 56 21.58 4.38 12.44
CA CYS A 56 21.28 5.49 13.34
C CYS A 56 20.43 5.05 14.54
N THR A 57 20.47 5.77 15.66
CA THR A 57 19.49 5.64 16.75
C THR A 57 18.21 6.42 16.45
N LEU A 58 17.09 6.14 17.14
CA LEU A 58 15.87 6.93 16.93
C LEU A 58 16.08 8.42 17.21
N ASP A 59 16.81 8.75 18.29
CA ASP A 59 17.08 10.13 18.66
C ASP A 59 17.86 10.88 17.57
N GLU A 60 18.84 10.23 16.93
CA GLU A 60 19.56 10.80 15.79
C GLU A 60 18.61 11.07 14.62
N VAL A 61 17.75 10.12 14.29
CA VAL A 61 16.80 10.28 13.18
C VAL A 61 15.77 11.37 13.47
N LYS A 62 15.23 11.46 14.69
CA LYS A 62 14.30 12.52 15.11
C LYS A 62 14.97 13.89 15.16
N SER A 63 16.27 13.97 15.48
CA SER A 63 17.01 15.24 15.45
C SER A 63 17.06 15.88 14.05
N HIS A 64 16.84 15.08 13.00
CA HIS A 64 16.73 15.53 11.62
C HIS A 64 15.30 15.83 11.17
N GLY A 65 14.30 15.75 12.07
CA GLY A 65 12.92 16.10 11.82
C GLY A 65 12.07 14.99 11.19
N PHE A 66 12.52 13.74 11.23
CA PHE A 66 11.72 12.58 10.83
C PHE A 66 10.89 12.06 12.00
N ASP A 67 9.67 11.61 11.70
CA ASP A 67 8.73 11.11 12.69
C ASP A 67 8.87 9.60 12.93
N SER A 68 8.64 9.16 14.16
CA SER A 68 8.56 7.74 14.50
C SER A 68 7.16 7.16 14.22
N PHE A 69 7.05 5.84 14.16
CA PHE A 69 5.74 5.19 14.10
C PHE A 69 4.92 5.41 15.39
N ASP A 70 5.58 5.58 16.54
CA ASP A 70 4.90 5.90 17.80
C ASP A 70 4.30 7.31 17.80
N ASP A 71 4.96 8.27 17.15
CA ASP A 71 4.41 9.62 16.96
C ASP A 71 3.10 9.54 16.13
N LEU A 72 3.04 8.66 15.13
CA LEU A 72 1.85 8.43 14.31
C LEU A 72 0.73 7.72 15.09
N ILE A 73 1.03 6.64 15.80
CA ILE A 73 0.03 5.91 16.61
C ILE A 73 -0.53 6.80 17.73
N SER A 74 0.26 7.75 18.23
CA SER A 74 -0.17 8.76 19.20
C SER A 74 -1.07 9.85 18.60
N ASN A 75 -1.12 9.99 17.27
CA ASN A 75 -1.99 10.94 16.59
C ASN A 75 -3.45 10.44 16.62
N ARG A 76 -4.27 11.07 17.48
CA ARG A 76 -5.67 10.69 17.68
C ARG A 76 -6.53 10.71 16.42
N GLN A 77 -6.29 11.69 15.53
CA GLN A 77 -7.06 11.81 14.30
C GLN A 77 -6.75 10.65 13.35
N PHE A 78 -5.47 10.36 13.15
CA PHE A 78 -5.02 9.24 12.33
C PHE A 78 -5.55 7.91 12.91
N LEU A 79 -5.38 7.73 14.22
CA LEU A 79 -5.79 6.49 14.88
C LEU A 79 -7.29 6.26 14.78
N LYS A 80 -8.11 7.29 15.04
CA LYS A 80 -9.57 7.22 14.90
C LYS A 80 -9.97 6.81 13.48
N SER A 81 -9.38 7.42 12.45
CA SER A 81 -9.66 7.06 11.06
C SER A 81 -9.37 5.59 10.79
N TRP A 82 -8.27 5.04 11.33
CA TRP A 82 -7.88 3.65 11.14
C TRP A 82 -8.72 2.64 11.95
N THR A 83 -9.07 2.96 13.20
CA THR A 83 -9.84 2.09 14.10
C THR A 83 -11.34 2.11 13.84
N GLU A 84 -11.91 3.29 13.57
CA GLU A 84 -13.37 3.51 13.61
C GLU A 84 -13.98 3.76 12.21
N GLU A 85 -13.21 4.31 11.27
CA GLU A 85 -13.78 4.84 10.02
C GLU A 85 -13.56 3.94 8.80
N ALA A 86 -13.16 2.68 9.03
CA ALA A 86 -12.87 1.67 8.01
C ALA A 86 -11.78 2.10 7.00
N LYS A 87 -10.88 2.98 7.42
CA LYS A 87 -9.74 3.42 6.60
C LYS A 87 -8.68 2.34 6.55
N PHE A 88 -7.95 2.33 5.44
CA PHE A 88 -7.00 1.28 5.12
C PHE A 88 -5.55 1.78 5.16
N VAL A 89 -4.63 1.01 5.76
CA VAL A 89 -3.21 1.37 5.80
C VAL A 89 -2.35 0.30 5.15
N CYS A 90 -1.56 0.71 4.15
CA CYS A 90 -0.50 -0.08 3.55
C CYS A 90 0.83 0.23 4.25
N LEU A 91 1.43 -0.77 4.92
CA LEU A 91 2.66 -0.64 5.69
C LEU A 91 3.84 -1.24 4.93
N GLU A 92 4.65 -0.41 4.26
CA GLU A 92 5.81 -0.88 3.48
C GLU A 92 6.99 -1.15 4.41
N LEU A 93 7.38 -2.41 4.50
CA LEU A 93 8.56 -2.82 5.24
C LEU A 93 9.79 -2.65 4.35
N LYS A 94 10.57 -1.60 4.59
CA LYS A 94 11.77 -1.33 3.81
C LYS A 94 12.84 -2.37 4.09
N VAL A 95 13.57 -2.71 3.04
CA VAL A 95 14.69 -3.63 3.10
C VAL A 95 15.97 -2.80 3.29
N PRO A 96 16.84 -3.14 4.25
CA PRO A 96 18.06 -2.38 4.51
C PRO A 96 19.03 -2.53 3.34
N HIS A 97 19.84 -1.49 3.12
CA HIS A 97 20.90 -1.54 2.13
C HIS A 97 21.91 -2.63 2.50
N PRO A 98 22.45 -3.44 1.56
CA PRO A 98 23.37 -4.53 1.91
C PRO A 98 24.64 -4.07 2.64
N ALA A 99 25.04 -2.80 2.47
CA ALA A 99 26.20 -2.23 3.15
C ALA A 99 25.93 -1.75 4.58
N SER A 100 24.66 -1.59 5.00
CA SER A 100 24.36 -1.27 6.40
C SER A 100 24.60 -2.47 7.32
N LYS A 101 24.77 -2.24 8.62
CA LYS A 101 25.00 -3.33 9.59
C LYS A 101 23.83 -4.32 9.60
N ALA A 102 22.61 -3.81 9.46
CA ALA A 102 21.37 -4.59 9.34
C ALA A 102 21.29 -5.37 8.01
N GLY A 103 21.79 -4.81 6.91
CA GLY A 103 21.79 -5.46 5.60
C GLY A 103 22.69 -6.68 5.49
N GLY A 104 23.80 -6.69 6.23
CA GLY A 104 24.62 -7.89 6.44
C GLY A 104 25.48 -8.35 5.26
N GLY A 105 25.65 -7.50 4.26
CA GLY A 105 26.36 -7.80 3.02
C GLY A 105 25.49 -8.40 1.92
N TRP A 106 26.08 -8.51 0.72
CA TRP A 106 25.41 -8.92 -0.51
C TRP A 106 24.90 -10.37 -0.49
N MET A 107 25.64 -11.26 0.18
CA MET A 107 25.34 -12.69 0.23
C MET A 107 24.45 -13.10 1.42
N ASN A 108 24.25 -12.22 2.41
CA ASN A 108 23.55 -12.58 3.65
C ASN A 108 22.05 -12.30 3.57
N ALA A 109 21.33 -13.12 2.81
CA ALA A 109 19.88 -13.02 2.71
C ALA A 109 19.15 -13.30 4.04
N LYS A 110 19.79 -13.98 5.01
CA LYS A 110 19.18 -14.30 6.31
C LYS A 110 18.99 -13.06 7.17
N LYS A 111 20.01 -12.19 7.26
CA LYS A 111 19.93 -10.94 8.04
C LYS A 111 18.78 -10.04 7.60
N ARG A 112 18.58 -9.87 6.29
CA ARG A 112 17.45 -9.09 5.75
C ARG A 112 16.09 -9.70 6.05
N VAL A 113 15.98 -11.04 6.08
CA VAL A 113 14.74 -11.71 6.51
C VAL A 113 14.48 -11.49 7.99
N THR A 114 15.50 -11.60 8.83
CA THR A 114 15.39 -11.30 10.27
C THR A 114 14.98 -9.86 10.50
N HIS A 115 15.58 -8.91 9.78
CA HIS A 115 15.20 -7.50 9.86
C HIS A 115 13.72 -7.26 9.51
N LEU A 116 13.23 -7.84 8.41
CA LEU A 116 11.80 -7.75 8.05
C LEU A 116 10.89 -8.38 9.11
N GLN A 117 11.34 -9.47 9.74
CA GLN A 117 10.61 -10.09 10.83
C GLN A 117 10.52 -9.14 12.03
N THR A 118 11.62 -8.51 12.43
CA THR A 118 11.65 -7.55 13.54
C THR A 118 10.75 -6.34 13.28
N ILE A 119 10.81 -5.72 12.08
CA ILE A 119 9.90 -4.61 11.75
C ILE A 119 8.44 -5.06 11.86
N MET A 120 8.11 -6.23 11.28
CA MET A 120 6.74 -6.73 11.28
C MET A 120 6.24 -7.06 12.69
N GLU A 121 7.05 -7.70 13.54
CA GLU A 121 6.73 -8.01 14.94
C GLU A 121 6.50 -6.73 15.75
N ASN A 122 7.43 -5.78 15.71
CA ASN A 122 7.31 -4.50 16.43
C ASN A 122 6.09 -3.70 15.97
N THR A 123 5.79 -3.73 14.67
CA THR A 123 4.61 -3.04 14.13
C THR A 123 3.33 -3.72 14.59
N ILE A 124 3.26 -5.05 14.52
CA ILE A 124 2.11 -5.84 14.96
C ILE A 124 1.83 -5.62 16.44
N GLU A 125 2.84 -5.59 17.29
CA GLU A 125 2.68 -5.28 18.71
C GLU A 125 1.92 -3.97 18.90
N LYS A 126 2.43 -2.89 18.29
CA LYS A 126 1.86 -1.53 18.42
C LYS A 126 0.44 -1.43 17.86
N ILE A 127 0.17 -1.96 16.66
CA ILE A 127 -1.18 -1.89 16.06
C ILE A 127 -2.18 -2.84 16.72
N SER A 128 -1.72 -3.97 17.29
CA SER A 128 -2.60 -4.85 18.08
C SER A 128 -2.97 -4.22 19.40
N SER A 129 -2.03 -3.54 20.07
CA SER A 129 -2.30 -2.76 21.29
C SER A 129 -3.26 -1.60 21.05
N ALA A 130 -3.29 -1.07 19.82
CA ALA A 130 -4.22 -0.03 19.40
C ALA A 130 -5.56 -0.59 18.84
N GLU A 131 -5.79 -1.90 18.96
CA GLU A 131 -7.02 -2.59 18.53
C GLU A 131 -7.36 -2.41 17.04
N ILE A 132 -6.33 -2.27 16.19
CA ILE A 132 -6.50 -2.17 14.74
C ILE A 132 -6.99 -3.51 14.17
N ASP A 133 -8.08 -3.46 13.40
CA ASP A 133 -8.58 -4.62 12.65
C ASP A 133 -7.54 -5.04 11.58
N PRO A 134 -7.08 -6.31 11.58
CA PRO A 134 -6.20 -6.84 10.54
C PRO A 134 -6.72 -6.69 9.11
N ASN A 135 -8.04 -6.59 8.92
CA ASN A 135 -8.67 -6.37 7.61
C ASN A 135 -8.56 -4.92 7.11
N ASN A 136 -8.14 -3.99 7.97
CA ASN A 136 -7.82 -2.59 7.61
C ASN A 136 -6.34 -2.37 7.31
N THR A 137 -5.52 -3.42 7.31
CA THR A 137 -4.07 -3.32 7.19
C THR A 137 -3.49 -4.34 6.22
N VAL A 138 -2.51 -3.91 5.43
CA VAL A 138 -1.64 -4.83 4.68
C VAL A 138 -0.19 -4.47 4.88
N PHE A 139 0.61 -5.49 5.17
CA PHE A 139 2.07 -5.40 5.10
C PHE A 139 2.54 -5.73 3.70
N TYR A 140 3.48 -4.94 3.19
CA TYR A 140 4.08 -5.22 1.90
C TYR A 140 5.56 -4.83 1.86
N SER A 141 6.32 -5.42 0.95
CA SER A 141 7.77 -5.21 0.88
C SER A 141 8.33 -5.67 -0.46
N PHE A 142 9.38 -5.03 -0.95
CA PHE A 142 10.23 -5.53 -2.05
C PHE A 142 11.10 -6.72 -1.62
N HIS A 143 10.50 -7.69 -0.94
CA HIS A 143 11.18 -8.91 -0.53
C HIS A 143 10.27 -10.13 -0.72
N SER A 144 10.82 -11.14 -1.39
CA SER A 144 10.04 -12.33 -1.80
C SER A 144 9.56 -13.20 -0.63
N LYS A 145 10.15 -13.03 0.56
CA LYS A 145 9.86 -13.82 1.77
C LYS A 145 8.92 -13.13 2.76
N VAL A 146 8.33 -11.97 2.45
CA VAL A 146 7.45 -11.26 3.40
C VAL A 146 6.25 -12.11 3.85
N ASN A 147 5.63 -12.88 2.94
CA ASN A 147 4.56 -13.80 3.31
C ASN A 147 5.06 -14.96 4.19
N GLN A 148 6.29 -15.43 3.97
CA GLN A 148 6.91 -16.45 4.82
C GLN A 148 7.18 -15.89 6.23
N VAL A 149 7.61 -14.62 6.34
CA VAL A 149 7.80 -13.93 7.62
C VAL A 149 6.46 -13.84 8.35
N ASN A 150 5.42 -13.34 7.69
CA ASN A 150 4.07 -13.25 8.27
C ASN A 150 3.57 -14.61 8.80
N ASN A 151 3.76 -15.70 8.04
CA ASN A 151 3.35 -17.03 8.49
C ASN A 151 4.14 -17.53 9.71
N LYS A 152 5.41 -17.14 9.86
CA LYS A 152 6.25 -17.54 11.00
C LYS A 152 5.82 -16.87 12.30
N ILE A 153 5.29 -15.66 12.22
CA ILE A 153 4.83 -14.86 13.36
C ILE A 153 3.34 -15.07 13.68
N GLY A 154 2.74 -16.13 13.11
CA GLY A 154 1.36 -16.55 13.41
C GLY A 154 0.38 -16.37 12.25
N GLY A 155 0.70 -15.58 11.22
CA GLY A 155 -0.11 -15.46 10.00
C GLY A 155 -1.46 -14.73 10.18
N GLY A 156 -1.68 -14.07 11.32
CA GLY A 156 -2.92 -13.33 11.60
C GLY A 156 -3.11 -12.07 10.75
N TRP A 157 -2.03 -11.54 10.17
CA TRP A 157 -2.04 -10.32 9.38
C TRP A 157 -1.98 -10.58 7.89
N ASN A 158 -2.35 -9.59 7.09
CA ASN A 158 -2.27 -9.67 5.64
C ASN A 158 -0.90 -9.19 5.16
N ALA A 159 -0.22 -9.99 4.34
CA ALA A 159 1.07 -9.64 3.76
C ALA A 159 1.08 -9.82 2.23
N SER A 160 1.92 -9.06 1.53
CA SER A 160 2.17 -9.23 0.10
C SER A 160 3.55 -8.80 -0.34
N SER A 161 4.15 -9.53 -1.27
CA SER A 161 5.42 -9.11 -1.88
C SER A 161 5.16 -8.11 -3.00
N LEU A 162 5.84 -6.96 -2.98
CA LEU A 162 5.84 -6.00 -4.10
C LEU A 162 6.55 -6.60 -5.31
N ARG A 163 5.95 -6.43 -6.50
CA ARG A 163 6.44 -7.01 -7.76
C ARG A 163 6.49 -5.99 -8.91
N PRO A 164 7.58 -5.99 -9.72
CA PRO A 164 8.80 -6.81 -9.57
C PRO A 164 9.59 -6.46 -8.30
N VAL A 165 10.40 -7.39 -7.79
CA VAL A 165 11.22 -7.09 -6.60
C VAL A 165 12.35 -6.14 -7.01
N VAL A 166 12.34 -4.94 -6.46
CA VAL A 166 13.34 -3.91 -6.65
C VAL A 166 14.47 -4.12 -5.63
N PRO A 167 15.75 -4.15 -6.04
CA PRO A 167 16.84 -4.31 -5.09
C PRO A 167 17.00 -3.04 -4.22
N PRO A 168 17.38 -3.19 -2.93
CA PRO A 168 17.55 -2.05 -2.01
C PRO A 168 18.80 -1.20 -2.31
N TYR A 169 19.50 -1.44 -3.42
CA TYR A 169 20.78 -0.85 -3.78
C TYR A 169 20.80 -0.39 -5.24
N GLY A 170 21.80 0.42 -5.57
CA GLY A 170 22.00 0.94 -6.92
C GLY A 170 21.13 2.16 -7.22
N SER A 171 21.37 2.75 -8.39
CA SER A 171 20.55 3.83 -8.96
C SER A 171 19.25 3.29 -9.55
N ALA A 172 18.29 4.18 -9.83
CA ALA A 172 17.02 3.81 -10.46
C ALA A 172 17.21 3.03 -11.78
N PHE A 173 18.23 3.37 -12.57
CA PHE A 173 18.55 2.64 -13.79
C PHE A 173 19.02 1.20 -13.50
N VAL A 174 19.92 1.02 -12.54
CA VAL A 174 20.41 -0.31 -12.13
C VAL A 174 19.27 -1.16 -11.55
N GLN A 175 18.43 -0.57 -10.72
CA GLN A 175 17.23 -1.21 -10.17
C GLN A 175 16.29 -1.68 -11.28
N LYS A 176 16.03 -0.85 -12.29
CA LYS A 176 15.22 -1.21 -13.47
C LYS A 176 15.85 -2.37 -14.26
N LEU A 177 17.16 -2.34 -14.53
CA LEU A 177 17.85 -3.42 -15.22
C LEU A 177 17.74 -4.76 -14.47
N ILE A 178 17.90 -4.76 -13.15
CA ILE A 178 17.82 -5.97 -12.31
C ILE A 178 16.38 -6.51 -12.23
N SER A 179 15.38 -5.62 -12.20
CA SER A 179 13.97 -5.99 -12.07
C SER A 179 13.29 -6.34 -13.40
N LEU A 180 13.83 -5.87 -14.53
CA LEU A 180 13.25 -6.08 -15.87
C LEU A 180 13.03 -7.55 -16.25
N PRO A 181 13.96 -8.49 -16.00
CA PRO A 181 13.68 -9.91 -16.25
C PRO A 181 12.46 -10.40 -15.47
N GLN A 182 12.31 -10.00 -14.19
CA GLN A 182 11.14 -10.37 -13.40
C GLN A 182 9.86 -9.81 -14.02
N PHE A 183 9.87 -8.57 -14.50
CA PHE A 183 8.74 -7.96 -15.18
C PHE A 183 8.34 -8.74 -16.44
N ILE A 184 9.32 -9.06 -17.32
CA ILE A 184 9.11 -9.81 -18.56
C ILE A 184 8.55 -11.22 -18.30
N PHE A 185 9.11 -11.96 -17.33
CA PHE A 185 8.71 -13.36 -17.12
C PHE A 185 7.45 -13.53 -16.25
N ASN A 186 6.94 -12.46 -15.63
CA ASN A 186 5.76 -12.50 -14.77
C ASN A 186 4.62 -11.63 -15.32
N PRO A 187 3.86 -12.11 -16.32
CA PRO A 187 2.60 -11.45 -16.70
C PRO A 187 1.61 -11.46 -15.53
N LEU A 188 0.61 -10.58 -15.57
CA LEU A 188 -0.41 -10.43 -14.51
C LEU A 188 -1.03 -11.76 -14.06
N SER A 189 -1.29 -12.69 -14.98
CA SER A 189 -1.86 -14.00 -14.65
C SER A 189 -0.92 -14.90 -13.85
N ARG A 190 0.39 -14.78 -14.04
CA ARG A 190 1.39 -15.47 -13.24
C ARG A 190 1.55 -14.79 -11.88
N LEU A 191 1.49 -13.45 -11.83
CA LEU A 191 1.55 -12.72 -10.56
C LEU A 191 0.39 -13.06 -9.63
N ILE A 192 -0.85 -13.07 -10.14
CA ILE A 192 -2.04 -13.47 -9.36
C ILE A 192 -1.82 -14.85 -8.74
N ARG A 193 -1.47 -15.86 -9.56
CA ARG A 193 -1.23 -17.23 -9.09
C ARG A 193 -0.11 -17.29 -8.06
N ARG A 194 0.98 -16.56 -8.29
CA ARG A 194 2.14 -16.54 -7.39
C ARG A 194 1.77 -15.95 -6.03
N GLN A 195 1.04 -14.83 -6.00
CA GLN A 195 0.60 -14.21 -4.75
C GLN A 195 -0.33 -15.14 -3.98
N GLN A 196 -1.35 -15.69 -4.65
CA GLN A 196 -2.30 -16.62 -4.04
C GLN A 196 -1.59 -17.86 -3.47
N ASN A 197 -0.67 -18.47 -4.24
CA ASN A 197 0.09 -19.63 -3.78
C ASN A 197 1.01 -19.33 -2.59
N SER A 198 1.38 -18.07 -2.39
CA SER A 198 2.17 -17.63 -1.23
C SER A 198 1.31 -17.23 -0.03
N GLY A 199 -0.01 -17.39 -0.10
CA GLY A 199 -0.95 -16.98 0.95
C GLY A 199 -1.29 -15.49 0.95
N SER A 200 -0.80 -14.72 -0.03
CA SER A 200 -1.11 -13.29 -0.11
C SER A 200 -2.54 -13.07 -0.60
N LYS A 201 -3.26 -12.21 0.10
CA LYS A 201 -4.63 -11.83 -0.23
C LYS A 201 -4.70 -10.58 -1.11
N LEU A 202 -3.57 -10.00 -1.53
CA LEU A 202 -3.54 -8.73 -2.28
C LEU A 202 -2.44 -8.78 -3.34
N LEU A 203 -2.69 -8.17 -4.49
CA LEU A 203 -1.72 -8.04 -5.57
C LEU A 203 -1.27 -6.58 -5.74
N PRO A 204 -0.10 -6.20 -5.21
CA PRO A 204 0.48 -4.91 -5.51
C PRO A 204 1.31 -5.01 -6.79
N VAL A 205 1.09 -4.09 -7.74
CA VAL A 205 1.73 -4.11 -9.06
C VAL A 205 2.00 -2.71 -9.57
N ALA A 206 3.06 -2.59 -10.38
CA ALA A 206 3.41 -1.33 -11.01
C ALA A 206 2.43 -0.96 -12.15
N ILE A 207 2.19 0.33 -12.40
CA ILE A 207 1.28 0.82 -13.45
C ILE A 207 1.69 0.37 -14.88
N GLU A 208 2.98 0.09 -15.08
CA GLU A 208 3.57 -0.38 -16.34
C GLU A 208 3.00 -1.72 -16.82
N TYR A 209 2.32 -2.48 -15.96
CA TYR A 209 1.56 -3.67 -16.36
C TYR A 209 0.30 -3.34 -17.16
N PHE A 210 -0.19 -2.11 -17.12
CA PHE A 210 -1.47 -1.68 -17.70
C PHE A 210 -1.33 -0.56 -18.73
N GLU A 211 -0.31 0.27 -18.58
CA GLU A 211 -0.14 1.49 -19.37
C GLU A 211 1.11 1.47 -20.26
N GLY A 212 1.11 2.33 -21.28
CA GLY A 212 2.23 2.52 -22.20
C GLY A 212 2.51 1.31 -23.07
N TRP A 213 3.65 1.35 -23.75
CA TRP A 213 4.14 0.24 -24.57
C TRP A 213 4.71 -0.91 -23.70
N THR A 214 5.15 -0.60 -22.47
CA THR A 214 5.76 -1.54 -21.53
C THR A 214 4.83 -2.67 -21.11
N ARG A 215 3.51 -2.44 -21.10
CA ARG A 215 2.51 -3.49 -20.78
C ARG A 215 2.54 -4.69 -21.74
N HIS A 216 3.18 -4.54 -22.90
CA HIS A 216 3.34 -5.57 -23.91
C HIS A 216 4.64 -6.38 -23.76
N LEU A 217 5.55 -5.98 -22.86
CA LEU A 217 6.79 -6.70 -22.58
C LEU A 217 6.61 -8.03 -21.85
N PRO A 218 5.69 -8.17 -20.86
CA PRO A 218 5.51 -9.46 -20.20
C PRO A 218 5.12 -10.57 -21.17
N LEU A 219 5.78 -11.73 -21.05
CA LEU A 219 5.53 -12.92 -21.86
C LEU A 219 4.18 -13.54 -21.51
N GLY A 220 3.14 -13.00 -22.15
CA GLY A 220 1.75 -13.37 -21.92
C GLY A 220 0.81 -12.33 -22.51
N ARG A 221 -0.41 -12.29 -21.98
CA ARG A 221 -1.39 -11.29 -22.41
C ARG A 221 -1.12 -9.97 -21.71
N ALA A 222 -1.05 -8.90 -22.49
CA ALA A 222 -0.95 -7.53 -21.97
C ALA A 222 -2.14 -7.19 -21.04
N GLY A 223 -1.85 -6.40 -20.02
CA GLY A 223 -2.86 -5.81 -19.15
C GLY A 223 -3.73 -4.81 -19.90
N SER A 224 -4.96 -4.65 -19.44
CA SER A 224 -5.89 -3.64 -19.97
C SER A 224 -6.77 -3.14 -18.83
N LEU A 225 -6.99 -1.84 -18.80
CA LEU A 225 -7.90 -1.18 -17.87
C LEU A 225 -9.32 -1.03 -18.44
N GLN A 226 -9.56 -1.48 -19.67
CA GLN A 226 -10.88 -1.36 -20.33
C GLN A 226 -11.24 -2.59 -21.18
N GLY A 227 -12.51 -2.64 -21.58
CA GLY A 227 -13.05 -3.59 -22.55
C GLY A 227 -12.88 -5.07 -22.18
N LYS A 228 -12.82 -5.94 -23.19
CA LYS A 228 -12.70 -7.40 -23.03
C LYS A 228 -11.45 -7.82 -22.25
N GLY A 229 -10.37 -7.04 -22.36
CA GLY A 229 -9.12 -7.27 -21.62
C GLY A 229 -9.32 -7.14 -20.11
N LEU A 230 -9.95 -6.05 -19.67
CA LEU A 230 -10.30 -5.84 -18.26
C LEU A 230 -11.28 -6.91 -17.76
N GLN A 231 -12.34 -7.18 -18.51
CA GLN A 231 -13.33 -8.19 -18.11
C GLN A 231 -12.69 -9.56 -17.86
N ARG A 232 -11.74 -9.95 -18.72
CA ARG A 232 -10.95 -11.17 -18.55
C ARG A 232 -10.06 -11.10 -17.30
N PHE A 233 -9.40 -9.97 -17.05
CA PHE A 233 -8.58 -9.77 -15.86
C PHE A 233 -9.41 -9.88 -14.58
N ASN A 234 -10.59 -9.25 -14.53
CA ASN A 234 -11.52 -9.33 -13.40
C ASN A 234 -12.00 -10.76 -13.15
N ARG A 235 -12.38 -11.51 -14.19
CA ARG A 235 -12.70 -12.95 -14.07
C ARG A 235 -11.54 -13.80 -13.57
N LEU A 236 -10.30 -13.44 -13.93
CA LEU A 236 -9.11 -14.17 -13.50
C LEU A 236 -8.81 -13.93 -12.01
N ARG A 237 -8.86 -12.68 -11.56
CA ARG A 237 -8.54 -12.31 -10.18
C ARG A 237 -9.67 -12.62 -9.19
N LYS A 238 -10.91 -12.78 -9.67
CA LYS A 238 -12.10 -13.17 -8.87
C LYS A 238 -12.28 -12.33 -7.59
N GLY A 239 -11.96 -11.05 -7.67
CA GLY A 239 -12.03 -10.14 -6.52
C GLY A 239 -10.75 -10.02 -5.70
N LEU A 240 -9.64 -10.69 -6.03
CA LEU A 240 -8.33 -10.38 -5.43
C LEU A 240 -8.06 -8.86 -5.60
N PRO A 241 -7.91 -8.10 -4.49
CA PRO A 241 -7.55 -6.69 -4.55
C PRO A 241 -6.26 -6.49 -5.34
N VAL A 242 -6.24 -5.41 -6.11
CA VAL A 242 -5.08 -4.97 -6.86
C VAL A 242 -4.77 -3.56 -6.43
N VAL A 243 -3.60 -3.34 -5.86
CA VAL A 243 -3.08 -2.01 -5.54
C VAL A 243 -2.05 -1.65 -6.60
N VAL A 244 -2.19 -0.46 -7.20
CA VAL A 244 -1.34 -0.02 -8.30
C VAL A 244 -0.49 1.16 -7.86
N TRP A 245 0.82 1.10 -8.10
CA TRP A 245 1.79 2.12 -7.70
C TRP A 245 2.77 2.44 -8.85
N GLN A 246 3.39 3.61 -8.91
CA GLN A 246 2.89 4.91 -8.45
C GLN A 246 1.87 5.42 -9.48
N VAL A 247 0.85 6.19 -9.05
CA VAL A 247 -0.26 6.59 -9.93
C VAL A 247 -0.40 8.10 -9.95
N GLU A 248 -0.32 8.66 -11.16
CA GLU A 248 -0.64 10.07 -11.40
C GLU A 248 -2.17 10.30 -11.40
N GLU A 249 -2.60 11.51 -11.05
CA GLU A 249 -4.01 11.91 -10.96
C GLU A 249 -4.85 11.46 -12.18
N ARG A 250 -4.29 11.58 -13.39
CA ARG A 250 -4.96 11.23 -14.66
C ARG A 250 -5.34 9.75 -14.80
N HIS A 251 -4.75 8.84 -14.02
CA HIS A 251 -4.99 7.40 -14.09
C HIS A 251 -5.94 6.88 -13.01
N GLU A 252 -6.24 7.70 -12.02
CA GLU A 252 -7.06 7.30 -10.87
C GLU A 252 -8.44 6.79 -11.28
N GLU A 253 -9.16 7.57 -12.08
CA GLU A 253 -10.54 7.23 -12.43
C GLU A 253 -10.61 5.93 -13.23
N ILE A 254 -9.72 5.75 -14.20
CA ILE A 254 -9.69 4.54 -15.02
C ILE A 254 -9.34 3.30 -14.19
N LEU A 255 -8.46 3.43 -13.18
CA LEU A 255 -8.13 2.35 -12.24
C LEU A 255 -9.29 2.03 -11.29
N LEU A 256 -9.91 3.05 -10.70
CA LEU A 256 -11.09 2.89 -9.83
C LEU A 256 -12.25 2.22 -10.58
N ASN A 257 -12.50 2.63 -11.83
CA ASN A 257 -13.51 2.02 -12.67
C ASN A 257 -13.18 0.56 -13.02
N ALA A 258 -11.89 0.25 -13.19
CA ALA A 258 -11.40 -1.12 -13.39
C ALA A 258 -11.47 -2.00 -12.11
N GLY A 259 -11.71 -1.40 -10.94
CA GLY A 259 -11.78 -2.07 -9.64
C GLY A 259 -10.41 -2.31 -9.03
N MET A 260 -9.46 -1.40 -9.27
CA MET A 260 -8.11 -1.44 -8.74
C MET A 260 -7.88 -0.19 -7.90
N SER A 261 -7.14 -0.34 -6.81
CA SER A 261 -6.87 0.74 -5.87
C SER A 261 -5.61 1.51 -6.30
N PRO A 262 -5.73 2.74 -6.81
CA PRO A 262 -4.55 3.56 -7.10
C PRO A 262 -3.88 4.03 -5.79
N LEU A 263 -2.54 4.00 -5.79
CA LEU A 263 -1.69 4.76 -4.86
C LEU A 263 -1.33 6.08 -5.52
N THR A 264 -2.10 7.12 -5.20
CA THR A 264 -1.95 8.46 -5.79
C THR A 264 -0.86 9.27 -5.10
N ASP A 265 -0.14 10.09 -5.86
CA ASP A 265 0.85 11.06 -5.36
C ASP A 265 0.27 12.47 -5.17
N ASP A 266 -1.00 12.68 -5.48
CA ASP A 266 -1.63 14.01 -5.48
C ASP A 266 -2.67 14.13 -4.37
N ALA A 267 -2.40 14.95 -3.35
CA ALA A 267 -3.35 15.31 -2.30
C ALA A 267 -3.83 16.76 -2.34
N ASP A 268 -3.59 17.49 -3.44
CA ASP A 268 -3.98 18.89 -3.52
C ASP A 268 -5.50 19.03 -3.36
N PRO A 269 -6.01 19.74 -2.34
CA PRO A 269 -7.45 19.93 -2.15
C PRO A 269 -8.11 20.68 -3.31
N SER A 270 -7.36 21.47 -4.08
CA SER A 270 -7.89 22.16 -5.26
C SER A 270 -8.17 21.22 -6.45
N SER A 271 -7.66 19.98 -6.40
CA SER A 271 -7.92 18.93 -7.41
C SER A 271 -9.30 18.28 -7.28
N GLU A 272 -10.19 18.81 -6.42
CA GLU A 272 -11.57 18.32 -6.29
C GLU A 272 -12.34 18.31 -7.62
N ILE A 273 -12.06 19.29 -8.47
CA ILE A 273 -12.57 19.37 -9.83
C ILE A 273 -11.42 19.15 -10.79
N ARG A 274 -11.52 18.09 -11.60
CA ARG A 274 -10.54 17.79 -12.64
C ARG A 274 -10.59 18.82 -13.76
N LYS A 275 -9.54 18.85 -14.58
CA LYS A 275 -9.44 19.73 -15.75
C LYS A 275 -10.59 19.57 -16.76
N ASP A 276 -11.23 18.41 -16.80
CA ASP A 276 -12.38 18.13 -17.66
C ASP A 276 -13.74 18.48 -17.01
N GLY A 277 -13.74 19.06 -15.81
CA GLY A 277 -14.93 19.47 -15.05
C GLY A 277 -15.55 18.35 -14.21
N THR A 278 -15.02 17.12 -14.24
CA THR A 278 -15.52 16.02 -13.42
C THR A 278 -15.04 16.12 -11.97
N LYS A 279 -15.85 15.61 -11.03
CA LYS A 279 -15.45 15.53 -9.61
C LYS A 279 -14.48 14.38 -9.38
N ARG A 280 -13.35 14.67 -8.74
CA ARG A 280 -12.39 13.66 -8.28
C ARG A 280 -13.00 12.84 -7.14
N LYS A 281 -12.77 11.52 -7.16
CA LYS A 281 -13.32 10.59 -6.15
C LYS A 281 -12.23 10.22 -5.16
N PHE A 282 -12.19 10.90 -4.02
CA PHE A 282 -11.19 10.66 -2.98
C PHE A 282 -11.52 9.47 -2.07
N ARG A 283 -12.81 9.18 -1.84
CA ARG A 283 -13.25 8.11 -0.92
C ARG A 283 -14.25 7.13 -1.53
N PRO A 284 -13.95 6.50 -2.69
CA PRO A 284 -14.89 5.60 -3.36
C PRO A 284 -15.32 4.39 -2.53
N ALA A 285 -14.54 3.97 -1.51
CA ALA A 285 -14.90 2.84 -0.66
C ALA A 285 -15.57 3.28 0.65
N THR A 286 -14.94 4.20 1.39
CA THR A 286 -15.38 4.64 2.72
C THR A 286 -16.45 5.72 2.68
N MET A 287 -16.77 6.24 1.49
CA MET A 287 -17.89 7.15 1.25
C MET A 287 -18.58 6.81 -0.10
N PRO A 288 -19.18 5.60 -0.20
CA PRO A 288 -19.57 4.99 -1.47
C PRO A 288 -20.64 5.77 -2.24
N ASN A 289 -21.54 6.46 -1.52
CA ASN A 289 -22.60 7.30 -2.07
C ASN A 289 -22.22 8.80 -2.11
N SER A 290 -20.96 9.13 -1.80
CA SER A 290 -20.43 10.51 -1.69
C SER A 290 -21.17 11.41 -0.68
N LYS A 291 -21.91 10.82 0.27
CA LYS A 291 -22.72 11.54 1.27
C LYS A 291 -22.49 11.02 2.69
N THR A 292 -22.62 9.70 2.87
CA THR A 292 -22.59 9.03 4.17
C THR A 292 -21.32 8.17 4.26
N PRO A 293 -20.51 8.34 5.31
CA PRO A 293 -19.38 7.47 5.58
C PRO A 293 -19.81 6.02 5.81
N TRP A 294 -18.96 5.07 5.42
CA TRP A 294 -19.19 3.63 5.58
C TRP A 294 -19.55 3.21 7.02
N HIS A 295 -18.88 3.81 8.00
CA HIS A 295 -19.09 3.50 9.41
C HIS A 295 -20.44 3.98 9.95
N GLU A 296 -21.10 4.92 9.25
CA GLU A 296 -22.42 5.44 9.59
C GLU A 296 -23.57 4.74 8.85
N LEU A 297 -23.28 3.99 7.78
CA LEU A 297 -24.28 3.21 7.06
C LEU A 297 -24.89 2.12 7.95
N ASN A 298 -26.11 1.70 7.68
CA ASN A 298 -26.65 0.47 8.28
C ASN A 298 -26.25 -0.78 7.46
N ASP A 299 -26.49 -1.96 8.01
CA ASP A 299 -26.07 -3.22 7.36
C ASP A 299 -26.75 -3.49 6.01
N SER A 300 -27.98 -3.01 5.82
CA SER A 300 -28.68 -3.13 4.55
C SER A 300 -28.03 -2.27 3.47
N GLU A 301 -27.71 -1.01 3.80
CA GLU A 301 -27.01 -0.08 2.89
C GLU A 301 -25.61 -0.60 2.53
N ARG A 302 -24.86 -1.13 3.52
CA ARG A 302 -23.57 -1.79 3.27
C ARG A 302 -23.74 -2.97 2.33
N LYS A 303 -24.71 -3.87 2.59
CA LYS A 303 -24.97 -5.05 1.74
C LYS A 303 -25.34 -4.67 0.31
N GLU A 304 -26.06 -3.57 0.11
CA GLU A 304 -26.37 -3.04 -1.21
C GLU A 304 -25.11 -2.63 -1.98
N HIS A 305 -24.25 -1.80 -1.39
CA HIS A 305 -22.98 -1.40 -2.02
C HIS A 305 -22.06 -2.60 -2.32
N ILE A 306 -21.96 -3.56 -1.40
CA ILE A 306 -21.19 -4.80 -1.63
C ILE A 306 -21.74 -5.57 -2.82
N SER A 307 -23.07 -5.67 -2.95
CA SER A 307 -23.74 -6.34 -4.07
C SER A 307 -23.43 -5.67 -5.41
N GLU A 308 -23.45 -4.34 -5.46
CA GLU A 308 -23.11 -3.57 -6.65
C GLU A 308 -21.64 -3.75 -7.05
N TRP A 309 -20.71 -3.59 -6.11
CA TRP A 309 -19.27 -3.76 -6.34
C TRP A 309 -18.92 -5.17 -6.80
N ARG A 310 -19.51 -6.18 -6.14
CA ARG A 310 -19.35 -7.59 -6.50
C ARG A 310 -19.74 -7.84 -7.96
N LYS A 311 -20.88 -7.30 -8.40
CA LYS A 311 -21.34 -7.42 -9.79
C LYS A 311 -20.42 -6.65 -10.73
N LYS A 312 -20.13 -5.38 -10.42
CA LYS A 312 -19.32 -4.47 -11.24
C LYS A 312 -17.94 -5.05 -11.57
N TRP A 313 -17.27 -5.66 -10.57
CA TRP A 313 -15.90 -6.13 -10.71
C TRP A 313 -15.75 -7.66 -10.73
N SER A 314 -16.87 -8.38 -10.87
CA SER A 314 -16.90 -9.85 -10.99
C SER A 314 -16.20 -10.57 -9.84
N TRP A 315 -16.47 -10.15 -8.60
CA TRP A 315 -15.92 -10.81 -7.42
C TRP A 315 -16.49 -12.23 -7.27
N GLY A 316 -15.62 -13.19 -6.96
CA GLY A 316 -16.00 -14.61 -6.86
C GLY A 316 -16.69 -14.97 -5.55
N THR A 317 -16.35 -14.28 -4.45
CA THR A 317 -16.93 -14.47 -3.12
C THR A 317 -18.43 -14.19 -3.12
N SER A 318 -19.24 -14.96 -2.38
CA SER A 318 -20.68 -14.71 -2.27
C SER A 318 -20.97 -13.44 -1.48
N LEU A 319 -22.15 -12.85 -1.70
CA LEU A 319 -22.55 -11.63 -0.99
C LEU A 319 -22.58 -11.85 0.52
N ASP A 320 -23.12 -12.98 1.00
CA ASP A 320 -23.22 -13.24 2.44
C ASP A 320 -21.86 -13.39 3.10
N VAL A 321 -20.88 -14.03 2.44
CA VAL A 321 -19.51 -14.10 2.97
C VAL A 321 -18.87 -12.73 3.02
N LEU A 322 -19.06 -11.89 1.99
CA LEU A 322 -18.52 -10.52 1.98
C LEU A 322 -19.14 -9.66 3.07
N SER A 323 -20.46 -9.73 3.25
CA SER A 323 -21.18 -9.01 4.30
C SER A 323 -20.72 -9.43 5.69
N ASN A 324 -20.54 -10.74 5.94
CA ASN A 324 -20.07 -11.26 7.22
C ASN A 324 -18.60 -10.91 7.51
N GLN A 325 -17.81 -10.58 6.49
CA GLN A 325 -16.42 -10.14 6.60
C GLN A 325 -16.29 -8.62 6.72
N SER A 326 -17.41 -7.91 6.76
CA SER A 326 -17.44 -6.46 6.89
C SER A 326 -18.19 -6.04 8.16
N SER A 327 -17.86 -4.87 8.67
CA SER A 327 -18.49 -4.26 9.84
C SER A 327 -18.62 -2.74 9.58
N SER A 328 -19.08 -1.98 10.59
CA SER A 328 -18.99 -0.52 10.53
C SER A 328 -17.55 -0.03 10.40
N THR A 329 -16.60 -0.72 11.03
CA THR A 329 -15.19 -0.33 11.08
C THR A 329 -14.33 -1.04 10.04
N SER A 330 -14.91 -1.89 9.18
CA SER A 330 -14.15 -2.75 8.28
C SER A 330 -14.87 -3.00 6.95
N LEU A 331 -14.22 -2.68 5.84
CA LEU A 331 -14.74 -2.95 4.49
C LEU A 331 -14.41 -4.38 4.06
N PRO A 332 -15.19 -5.01 3.15
CA PRO A 332 -14.76 -6.27 2.54
C PRO A 332 -13.38 -6.09 1.91
N TRP A 333 -12.51 -7.07 2.07
CA TRP A 333 -11.12 -7.01 1.62
C TRP A 333 -10.98 -6.59 0.15
N GLN A 334 -11.90 -7.06 -0.70
CA GLN A 334 -12.01 -6.84 -2.15
C GLN A 334 -12.27 -5.39 -2.58
N SER A 335 -12.65 -4.51 -1.64
CA SER A 335 -13.06 -3.14 -1.92
C SER A 335 -11.98 -2.34 -2.64
N THR A 336 -12.40 -1.59 -3.66
CA THR A 336 -11.51 -0.70 -4.43
C THR A 336 -11.42 0.64 -3.74
N ARG A 337 -10.19 1.06 -3.42
CA ARG A 337 -9.90 2.20 -2.55
C ARG A 337 -9.05 3.22 -3.29
N MET A 338 -9.24 4.50 -3.03
CA MET A 338 -8.22 5.50 -3.33
C MET A 338 -7.26 5.57 -2.14
N LEU A 339 -5.96 5.42 -2.36
CA LEU A 339 -4.96 5.40 -1.29
C LEU A 339 -3.91 6.50 -1.53
N GLY A 340 -3.61 7.30 -0.52
CA GLY A 340 -2.55 8.30 -0.60
C GLY A 340 -1.17 7.69 -0.41
N HIS A 341 -0.28 7.81 -1.40
CA HIS A 341 1.08 7.27 -1.36
C HIS A 341 1.97 8.11 -0.44
N ARG A 342 2.51 7.53 0.65
CA ARG A 342 3.26 8.24 1.71
C ARG A 342 2.49 9.40 2.36
N GLY A 343 1.16 9.26 2.43
CA GLY A 343 0.25 10.34 2.83
C GLY A 343 0.13 11.46 1.79
N CYS A 344 0.62 11.24 0.57
CA CYS A 344 0.80 12.20 -0.52
C CYS A 344 1.63 13.42 -0.15
N GLY A 345 2.60 13.26 0.76
CA GLY A 345 3.62 14.28 0.96
C GLY A 345 4.68 14.25 -0.15
N LYS A 346 5.65 15.16 -0.08
CA LYS A 346 6.78 15.22 -1.01
C LYS A 346 8.10 15.39 -0.26
N ASN A 347 9.17 14.79 -0.80
CA ASN A 347 10.55 14.99 -0.34
C ASN A 347 11.07 16.42 -0.49
#